data_AF-A0ABC9YA25-F1
#
_entry.id   AF-A0ABC9YA25-F1
#
_cell.length_a   1.000
_cell.length_b   1.000
_cell.length_c   1.000
_cell.angle_alpha   90.00
_cell.angle_beta   90.00
_cell.angle_gamma   90.00
#
_symmetry.space_group_name_H-M   'P 1'
#
loop_
_entity.id
_entity.type
_entity.pdbx_description
1 polymer ?
#
loop_
_entity_poly.entity_id
_entity_poly.type
_entity_poly.pdbx_seq_one_letter_code
_entity_poly.pdbx_strand_id
1 'polypeptide(L)'
;MVDRMGALHKDARLRAGKGKAIICAVLGASLAAAVEARDRCRTAESLTIESLQSLTRSLQGQVAELKEQLKAEKDQVKHLQTALKEQLLADTTREEIPPRSEIGYPFNDLQAAKEKVEKLEPLSLRPLVKTEYIYDDEQDQSPQVTTKEVPYTAVELMKLKKEFG
;
A
#
# COMPACT_ATOMS: atom_id res chain seq x y z
N MET A 1 -86.55 55.58 10.16
CA MET A 1 -85.28 55.49 10.92
C MET A 1 -85.09 54.14 11.64
N VAL A 2 -86.14 53.37 11.92
CA VAL A 2 -86.08 52.08 12.65
C VAL A 2 -85.43 50.92 11.85
N ASP A 3 -85.53 50.94 10.53
CA ASP A 3 -85.06 49.84 9.66
C ASP A 3 -83.51 49.70 9.62
N ARG A 4 -82.80 50.83 9.72
CA ARG A 4 -81.33 50.86 9.71
C ARG A 4 -80.71 50.23 10.98
N MET A 5 -81.42 50.32 12.10
CA MET A 5 -80.99 49.74 13.39
C MET A 5 -81.20 48.22 13.41
N GLY A 6 -82.29 47.73 12.81
CA GLY A 6 -82.54 46.30 12.62
C GLY A 6 -81.53 45.64 11.67
N ALA A 7 -81.12 46.34 10.61
CA ALA A 7 -80.08 45.88 9.70
C ALA A 7 -78.70 45.75 10.39
N LEU A 8 -78.31 46.75 11.18
CA LEU A 8 -77.06 46.73 11.95
C LEU A 8 -77.03 45.59 12.98
N HIS A 9 -78.15 45.31 13.64
CA HIS A 9 -78.24 44.22 14.61
C HIS A 9 -78.09 42.84 13.96
N LYS A 10 -78.66 42.64 12.75
CA LYS A 10 -78.51 41.40 11.98
C LYS A 10 -77.08 41.18 11.48
N ASP A 11 -76.41 42.23 10.99
CA ASP A 11 -75.00 42.14 10.56
C ASP A 11 -74.06 41.84 11.76
N ALA A 12 -74.31 42.47 12.91
CA ALA A 12 -73.56 42.20 14.15
C ALA A 12 -73.73 40.74 14.60
N ARG A 13 -74.94 40.18 14.50
CA ARG A 13 -75.22 38.77 14.82
C ARG A 13 -74.51 37.79 13.87
N LEU A 14 -74.43 38.13 12.57
CA LEU A 14 -73.72 37.34 11.56
C LEU A 14 -72.20 37.37 11.74
N ARG A 15 -71.65 38.44 12.32
CA ARG A 15 -70.21 38.58 12.60
C ARG A 15 -69.77 37.97 13.93
N ALA A 16 -70.66 37.88 14.91
CA ALA A 16 -70.36 37.41 16.27
C ALA A 16 -69.78 35.98 16.36
N GLY A 17 -69.94 35.13 15.34
CA GLY A 17 -69.40 33.76 15.30
C GLY A 17 -68.17 33.55 14.41
N LYS A 18 -67.83 34.50 13.52
CA LYS A 18 -66.80 34.29 12.48
C LYS A 18 -65.38 34.22 13.05
N GLY A 19 -65.10 34.96 14.13
CA GLY A 19 -63.78 34.96 14.77
C GLY A 19 -63.37 33.58 15.29
N LYS A 20 -64.29 32.86 15.94
CA LYS A 20 -64.03 31.50 16.45
C LYS A 20 -63.75 30.51 15.32
N ALA A 21 -64.52 30.58 14.23
CA ALA A 21 -64.32 29.73 13.06
C ALA A 21 -62.95 29.99 12.39
N ILE A 22 -62.55 31.26 12.25
CA ILE A 22 -61.23 31.62 11.70
C ILE A 22 -60.11 31.10 12.62
N ILE A 23 -60.23 31.29 13.93
CA ILE A 23 -59.24 30.78 14.90
C ILE A 23 -59.13 29.26 14.82
N CYS A 24 -60.26 28.53 14.80
CA CYS A 24 -60.25 27.07 14.65
C CYS A 24 -59.64 26.62 13.32
N ALA A 25 -59.92 27.32 12.21
CA ALA A 25 -59.34 27.00 10.92
C ALA A 25 -57.82 27.21 10.90
N VAL A 26 -57.34 28.34 11.44
CA VAL A 26 -55.90 28.65 11.52
C VAL A 26 -55.20 27.65 12.44
N LEU A 27 -55.75 27.36 13.62
CA LEU A 27 -55.18 26.37 14.54
C LEU A 27 -55.20 24.96 13.96
N GLY A 28 -56.29 24.58 13.30
CA GLY A 28 -56.40 23.29 12.61
C GLY A 28 -55.37 23.13 11.50
N ALA A 29 -55.22 24.14 10.64
CA ALA A 29 -54.20 24.14 9.59
C ALA A 29 -52.77 24.13 10.16
N SER A 30 -52.52 24.91 11.21
CA SER A 30 -51.22 24.96 11.89
C SER A 30 -50.87 23.62 12.53
N LEU A 31 -51.84 22.97 13.18
CA LEU A 31 -51.67 21.65 13.77
C LEU A 31 -51.44 20.58 12.70
N ALA A 32 -52.21 20.59 11.61
CA ALA A 32 -52.02 19.68 10.49
C ALA A 32 -50.63 19.82 9.88
N ALA A 33 -50.19 21.05 9.59
CA ALA A 33 -48.85 21.33 9.07
C ALA A 33 -47.74 20.87 10.03
N ALA A 34 -47.90 21.10 11.34
CA ALA A 34 -46.94 20.66 12.35
C ALA A 34 -46.85 19.13 12.44
N VAL A 35 -47.98 18.43 12.36
CA VAL A 35 -48.02 16.95 12.34
C VAL A 35 -47.35 16.41 11.08
N GLU A 36 -47.69 16.94 9.91
CA GLU A 36 -47.07 16.54 8.65
C GLU A 36 -45.55 16.76 8.63
N ALA A 37 -45.09 17.92 9.11
CA ALA A 37 -43.67 18.23 9.21
C ALA A 37 -42.95 17.24 10.13
N ARG A 38 -43.54 16.92 11.29
CA ARG A 38 -43.01 15.94 12.22
C ARG A 38 -42.96 14.54 11.60
N ASP A 39 -44.00 14.14 10.89
CA ASP A 39 -44.06 12.79 10.30
C ASP A 39 -43.05 12.65 9.16
N ARG A 40 -42.86 13.69 8.33
CA ARG A 40 -41.76 13.75 7.35
C ARG A 40 -40.39 13.65 8.02
N CYS A 41 -40.17 14.40 9.10
CA CYS A 41 -38.92 14.36 9.87
C CYS A 41 -38.64 12.94 10.37
N ARG A 42 -39.63 12.29 10.99
CA ARG A 42 -39.54 10.90 11.46
C ARG A 42 -39.22 9.93 10.33
N THR A 43 -39.85 10.06 9.17
CA THR A 43 -39.53 9.19 8.02
C THR A 43 -38.09 9.37 7.53
N ALA A 44 -37.59 10.60 7.48
CA ALA A 44 -36.22 10.87 7.09
C ALA A 44 -35.21 10.32 8.11
N GLU A 45 -35.50 10.48 9.41
CA GLU A 45 -34.72 9.88 10.49
C GLU A 45 -34.71 8.35 10.39
N SER A 46 -35.86 7.70 10.19
CA SER A 46 -35.95 6.25 10.01
C SER A 46 -35.12 5.76 8.83
N LEU A 47 -35.21 6.41 7.66
CA LEU A 47 -34.40 6.06 6.49
C LEU A 47 -32.89 6.23 6.76
N THR A 48 -32.51 7.28 7.50
CA THR A 48 -31.13 7.53 7.88
C THR A 48 -30.62 6.43 8.82
N ILE A 49 -31.43 6.04 9.82
CA ILE A 49 -31.11 4.97 10.75
C ILE A 49 -30.94 3.64 10.00
N GLU A 50 -31.85 3.30 9.09
CA GLU A 50 -31.77 2.09 8.28
C GLU A 50 -30.50 2.06 7.40
N SER A 51 -30.18 3.19 6.76
CA SER A 51 -28.96 3.34 5.96
C SER A 51 -27.70 3.12 6.80
N LEU A 52 -27.61 3.76 7.97
CA LEU A 52 -26.49 3.60 8.89
C LEU A 52 -26.38 2.18 9.45
N GLN A 53 -27.49 1.53 9.75
CA GLN A 53 -27.51 0.14 10.19
C GLN A 53 -27.06 -0.83 9.09
N SER A 54 -27.43 -0.57 7.84
CA SER A 54 -26.96 -1.34 6.69
C SER A 54 -25.45 -1.18 6.51
N LEU A 55 -24.96 0.06 6.52
CA LEU A 55 -23.52 0.35 6.42
C LEU A 55 -22.74 -0.29 7.57
N THR A 56 -23.24 -0.18 8.80
CA THR A 56 -22.60 -0.78 9.98
C THR A 56 -22.49 -2.30 9.83
N ARG A 57 -23.55 -2.98 9.38
CA ARG A 57 -23.51 -4.43 9.12
C ARG A 57 -22.50 -4.78 8.02
N SER A 58 -22.45 -4.01 6.93
CA SER A 58 -21.48 -4.23 5.86
C SER A 58 -20.04 -4.09 6.35
N LEU A 59 -19.73 -3.03 7.10
CA LEU A 59 -18.41 -2.80 7.67
C LEU A 59 -18.02 -3.88 8.68
N GLN A 60 -18.96 -4.33 9.52
CA GLN A 60 -18.72 -5.45 10.44
C GLN A 60 -18.38 -6.74 9.69
N GLY A 61 -19.07 -7.02 8.57
CA GLY A 61 -18.76 -8.15 7.69
C GLY A 61 -17.35 -8.06 7.11
N GLN A 62 -16.98 -6.91 6.53
CA GLN A 62 -15.65 -6.69 5.97
C GLN A 62 -14.55 -6.84 7.03
N VAL A 63 -14.76 -6.35 8.25
CA VAL A 63 -13.80 -6.51 9.35
C VAL A 63 -13.66 -7.97 9.76
N ALA A 64 -14.74 -8.75 9.77
CA ALA A 64 -14.67 -10.18 10.07
C ALA A 64 -13.88 -10.94 9.01
N GLU A 65 -14.14 -10.68 7.73
CA GLU A 65 -13.44 -11.29 6.60
C GLU A 65 -11.95 -10.95 6.61
N LEU A 66 -11.59 -9.67 6.77
CA LEU A 66 -10.19 -9.24 6.86
C LEU A 66 -9.45 -9.87 8.05
N LYS A 67 -10.13 -10.05 9.18
CA LYS A 67 -9.55 -10.74 10.34
C LYS A 67 -9.28 -12.22 10.04
N GLU A 68 -10.17 -12.88 9.32
CA GLU A 68 -9.99 -14.27 8.90
C GLU A 68 -8.82 -14.40 7.92
N GLN A 69 -8.77 -13.56 6.89
CA GLN A 69 -7.66 -13.50 5.93
C GLN A 69 -6.32 -13.25 6.63
N LEU A 70 -6.26 -12.28 7.55
CA LEU A 70 -5.06 -12.00 8.33
C LEU A 70 -4.61 -13.20 9.17
N LYS A 71 -5.55 -13.98 9.70
CA LYS A 71 -5.23 -15.20 10.45
C LYS A 71 -4.66 -16.27 9.53
N ALA A 72 -5.30 -16.50 8.38
CA ALA A 72 -4.83 -17.47 7.38
C ALA A 72 -3.41 -17.14 6.90
N GLU A 73 -3.15 -15.88 6.55
CA GLU A 73 -1.82 -15.41 6.14
C GLU A 73 -0.77 -15.58 7.24
N LYS A 74 -1.12 -15.27 8.50
CA LYS A 74 -0.21 -15.50 9.63
C LYS A 74 0.13 -16.97 9.80
N ASP A 75 -0.84 -17.86 9.61
CA ASP A 75 -0.61 -19.29 9.74
C ASP A 75 0.19 -19.84 8.55
N GLN A 76 -0.02 -19.31 7.33
CA GLN A 76 0.82 -19.61 6.17
C GLN A 76 2.26 -19.13 6.36
N VAL A 77 2.48 -17.92 6.85
CA VAL A 77 3.82 -17.40 7.14
C VAL A 77 4.53 -18.25 8.18
N LYS A 78 3.85 -18.66 9.25
CA LYS A 78 4.43 -19.59 10.25
C LYS A 78 4.82 -20.92 9.60
N HIS A 79 3.96 -21.48 8.75
CA HIS A 79 4.25 -22.74 8.07
C HIS A 79 5.49 -22.62 7.19
N LEU A 80 5.57 -21.57 6.37
CA LEU A 80 6.75 -21.30 5.52
C LEU A 80 8.02 -21.07 6.35
N GLN A 81 7.92 -20.35 7.47
CA GLN A 81 9.06 -20.15 8.38
C GLN A 81 9.54 -21.47 8.99
N THR A 82 8.63 -22.38 9.35
CA THR A 82 9.00 -23.72 9.85
C THR A 82 9.66 -24.54 8.76
N ALA A 83 9.08 -24.59 7.55
CA ALA A 83 9.65 -25.31 6.42
C ALA A 83 11.06 -24.80 6.06
N LEU A 84 11.26 -23.48 6.06
CA LEU A 84 12.57 -22.88 5.81
C LEU A 84 13.59 -23.27 6.89
N LYS A 85 13.20 -23.28 8.18
CA LYS A 85 14.07 -23.73 9.27
C LYS A 85 14.43 -25.21 9.13
N GLU A 86 13.47 -26.07 8.79
CA GLU A 86 13.70 -27.49 8.54
C GLU A 86 14.66 -27.70 7.38
N GLN A 87 14.51 -26.95 6.29
CA GLN A 87 15.43 -27.01 5.14
C GLN A 87 16.85 -26.57 5.51
N LEU A 88 17.00 -25.48 6.27
CA LEU A 88 18.31 -25.05 6.77
C LEU A 88 18.97 -26.13 7.66
N LEU A 89 18.20 -26.78 8.53
CA LEU A 89 18.70 -27.89 9.36
C LEU A 89 19.07 -29.12 8.52
N ALA A 90 18.29 -29.43 7.48
CA ALA A 90 18.54 -30.51 6.53
C ALA A 90 19.79 -30.25 5.68
N ASP A 91 20.03 -29.01 5.25
CA ASP A 91 21.24 -28.62 4.52
C ASP A 91 22.48 -28.66 5.44
N THR A 92 22.33 -28.35 6.73
CA THR A 92 23.41 -28.51 7.73
C THR A 92 23.75 -29.99 7.99
N THR A 93 22.80 -30.91 7.79
CA THR A 93 23.02 -32.37 7.93
C THR A 93 23.40 -33.04 6.61
N ARG A 94 23.18 -32.39 5.46
CA ARG A 94 23.69 -32.78 4.15
C ARG A 94 25.14 -32.34 3.89
N GLU A 95 25.74 -31.56 4.77
CA GLU A 95 27.19 -31.54 4.95
C GLU A 95 27.70 -32.82 5.65
N GLU A 96 27.25 -34.00 5.22
CA GLU A 96 28.27 -35.02 4.96
C GLU A 96 29.03 -34.50 3.74
N ILE A 97 30.07 -33.73 4.04
CA ILE A 97 31.24 -33.57 3.19
C ILE A 97 31.46 -34.96 2.54
N PRO A 98 31.27 -35.13 1.22
CA PRO A 98 31.94 -36.23 0.51
C PRO A 98 33.39 -36.05 0.94
N PRO A 99 34.07 -37.07 1.52
CA PRO A 99 35.34 -36.86 2.20
C PRO A 99 36.12 -35.97 1.28
N ARG A 100 36.39 -34.73 1.74
CA ARG A 100 37.21 -33.79 0.99
C ARG A 100 38.47 -34.61 0.82
N SER A 101 38.58 -35.27 -0.34
CA SER A 101 39.85 -35.67 -0.87
C SER A 101 40.62 -34.39 -0.71
N GLU A 102 41.71 -34.48 0.04
CA GLU A 102 42.73 -33.47 0.03
C GLU A 102 43.06 -33.21 -1.43
N ILE A 103 42.30 -32.35 -2.08
CA ILE A 103 42.80 -31.47 -3.10
C ILE A 103 43.53 -30.41 -2.27
N GLY A 104 44.56 -30.89 -1.57
CA GLY A 104 45.70 -30.07 -1.23
C GLY A 104 46.21 -29.65 -2.58
N TYR A 105 45.76 -28.48 -3.03
CA TYR A 105 46.53 -27.72 -4.00
C TYR A 105 47.95 -27.74 -3.44
N PRO A 106 48.93 -28.36 -4.13
CA PRO A 106 50.24 -28.51 -3.56
C PRO A 106 50.75 -27.10 -3.35
N PHE A 107 50.81 -26.67 -2.10
CA PHE A 107 51.19 -25.31 -1.77
C PHE A 107 52.56 -24.99 -2.39
N ASN A 108 53.40 -26.02 -2.49
CA ASN A 108 54.68 -26.01 -3.19
C ASN A 108 54.55 -25.73 -4.70
N ASP A 109 53.53 -26.26 -5.38
CA ASP A 109 53.28 -25.99 -6.81
C ASP A 109 52.76 -24.57 -7.01
N LEU A 110 51.90 -24.10 -6.11
CA LEU A 110 51.41 -22.72 -6.11
C LEU A 110 52.55 -21.73 -5.81
N GLN A 111 53.42 -22.05 -4.86
CA GLN A 111 54.58 -21.26 -4.51
C GLN A 111 55.64 -21.29 -5.63
N ALA A 112 55.85 -22.42 -6.28
CA ALA A 112 56.69 -22.54 -7.46
C ALA A 112 56.12 -21.76 -8.65
N ALA A 113 54.79 -21.74 -8.83
CA ALA A 113 54.12 -20.91 -9.84
C ALA A 113 54.26 -19.41 -9.51
N LYS A 114 54.10 -19.02 -8.24
CA LYS A 114 54.30 -17.64 -7.78
C LYS A 114 55.74 -17.18 -8.02
N GLU A 115 56.73 -17.97 -7.63
CA GLU A 115 58.14 -17.66 -7.89
C GLU A 115 58.48 -17.60 -9.38
N LYS A 116 57.86 -18.45 -10.20
CA LYS A 116 58.00 -18.36 -11.66
C LYS A 116 57.43 -17.05 -12.18
N VAL A 117 56.25 -16.63 -11.75
CA VAL A 117 55.65 -15.34 -12.14
C VAL A 117 56.49 -14.15 -11.65
N GLU A 118 57.08 -14.23 -10.47
CA GLU A 118 57.90 -13.18 -9.87
C GLU A 118 59.31 -13.08 -10.48
N LYS A 119 59.89 -14.21 -10.93
CA LYS A 119 61.19 -14.28 -11.63
C LYS A 119 61.10 -13.94 -13.12
N LEU A 120 59.90 -13.95 -13.69
CA LEU A 120 59.67 -13.44 -15.03
C LEU A 120 59.68 -11.90 -14.95
N GLU A 121 60.76 -11.25 -15.41
CA GLU A 121 60.79 -9.81 -15.73
C GLU A 121 59.45 -9.39 -16.34
N PRO A 122 58.88 -8.21 -15.98
CA PRO A 122 57.45 -7.91 -15.99
C PRO A 122 56.76 -8.39 -17.27
N LEU A 123 56.38 -9.67 -17.26
CA LEU A 123 56.02 -10.39 -18.46
C LEU A 123 54.52 -10.27 -18.60
N SER A 124 54.15 -9.41 -19.53
CA SER A 124 52.82 -9.24 -20.10
C SER A 124 51.70 -9.40 -19.06
N LEU A 125 51.60 -8.47 -18.13
CA LEU A 125 50.30 -8.25 -17.50
C LEU A 125 49.30 -8.05 -18.64
N ARG A 126 48.28 -8.92 -18.71
CA ARG A 126 47.27 -8.84 -19.77
C ARG A 126 46.72 -7.41 -19.79
N PRO A 127 46.71 -6.72 -20.93
CA PRO A 127 46.27 -5.33 -21.02
C PRO A 127 44.97 -5.12 -20.27
N LEU A 128 44.83 -3.97 -19.62
CA LEU A 128 43.60 -3.61 -18.96
C LEU A 128 42.51 -3.49 -20.01
N VAL A 129 41.48 -4.32 -19.90
CA VAL A 129 40.31 -4.23 -20.76
C VAL A 129 39.41 -3.14 -20.18
N LYS A 130 39.35 -1.98 -20.84
CA LYS A 130 38.42 -0.90 -20.50
C LYS A 130 37.19 -1.01 -21.38
N THR A 131 36.04 -1.07 -20.71
CA THR A 131 34.72 -1.05 -21.35
C THR A 131 34.09 0.32 -21.08
N GLU A 132 33.82 1.07 -22.14
CA GLU A 132 33.14 2.36 -22.10
C GLU A 132 31.71 2.19 -22.62
N TYR A 133 30.76 2.82 -21.92
CA TYR A 133 29.34 2.81 -22.26
C TYR A 133 28.96 4.23 -22.70
N ILE A 134 28.40 4.35 -23.91
CA ILE A 134 27.87 5.60 -24.43
C ILE A 134 26.35 5.45 -24.50
N TYR A 135 25.63 6.39 -23.89
CA TYR A 135 24.18 6.42 -23.83
C TYR A 135 23.68 7.58 -24.68
N ASP A 136 22.92 7.27 -25.73
CA ASP A 136 22.40 8.27 -26.66
C ASP A 136 20.95 8.69 -26.34
N ASP A 137 20.27 7.97 -25.44
CA ASP A 137 18.90 8.23 -25.01
C ASP A 137 18.80 8.49 -23.50
N GLU A 138 17.81 9.29 -23.09
CA GLU A 138 17.52 9.63 -21.67
C GLU A 138 16.89 8.46 -20.88
N GLN A 139 16.64 7.31 -21.52
CA GLN A 139 15.99 6.15 -20.91
C GLN A 139 16.96 5.01 -20.59
N ASP A 140 18.25 5.14 -20.94
CA ASP A 140 19.34 4.21 -20.69
C ASP A 140 19.11 2.77 -21.20
N GLN A 141 18.23 2.56 -22.19
CA GLN A 141 17.74 1.21 -22.54
C GLN A 141 18.69 0.41 -23.46
N SER A 142 19.54 1.09 -24.23
CA SER A 142 20.47 0.41 -25.16
C SER A 142 21.81 1.14 -25.29
N PRO A 143 22.74 1.01 -24.32
CA PRO A 143 24.05 1.64 -24.43
C PRO A 143 24.86 1.05 -25.57
N GLN A 144 25.57 1.92 -26.29
CA GLN A 144 26.66 1.50 -27.16
C GLN A 144 27.87 1.15 -26.30
N VAL A 145 28.31 -0.11 -26.40
CA VAL A 145 29.45 -0.62 -25.62
C VAL A 145 30.69 -0.66 -26.51
N THR A 146 31.76 0.01 -26.07
CA THR A 146 33.07 -0.05 -26.72
C THR A 146 34.10 -0.64 -25.78
N THR A 147 34.81 -1.68 -26.22
CA THR A 147 35.87 -2.32 -25.44
C THR A 147 37.23 -2.04 -26.08
N LYS A 148 38.21 -1.61 -25.27
CA LYS A 148 39.59 -1.38 -25.71
C LYS A 148 40.59 -1.96 -24.72
N GLU A 149 41.68 -2.50 -25.24
CA GLU A 149 42.83 -2.94 -24.45
C GLU A 149 43.79 -1.76 -24.25
N VAL A 150 44.09 -1.41 -23.01
CA VAL A 150 45.06 -0.35 -22.67
C VAL A 150 46.17 -0.87 -21.77
N PRO A 151 47.42 -0.40 -21.93
CA PRO A 151 48.48 -0.73 -20.99
C PRO A 151 48.19 -0.23 -19.57
N TYR A 152 48.69 -0.94 -18.56
CA TYR A 152 48.60 -0.47 -17.18
C TYR A 152 49.40 0.80 -16.96
N THR A 153 48.84 1.73 -16.18
CA THR A 153 49.57 2.90 -15.70
C THR A 153 50.45 2.54 -14.49
N ALA A 154 51.51 3.32 -14.25
CA ALA A 154 52.41 3.10 -13.12
C ALA A 154 51.70 3.10 -11.74
N VAL A 155 50.62 3.88 -11.61
CA VAL A 155 49.82 3.97 -10.38
C VAL A 155 48.96 2.72 -10.19
N GLU A 156 48.35 2.19 -11.25
CA GLU A 156 47.57 0.95 -11.20
C GLU A 156 48.45 -0.24 -10.84
N LEU A 157 49.65 -0.31 -11.44
CA LEU A 157 50.65 -1.33 -11.09
C LEU A 157 51.06 -1.24 -9.61
N MET A 158 51.24 -0.03 -9.09
CA MET A 158 51.58 0.18 -7.68
C MET A 158 50.45 -0.24 -6.73
N LYS A 159 49.17 0.04 -7.08
CA LYS A 159 48.02 -0.40 -6.29
C LYS A 159 47.87 -1.92 -6.29
N LEU A 160 47.97 -2.55 -7.46
CA LEU A 160 47.92 -4.01 -7.59
C LEU A 160 49.02 -4.67 -6.77
N LYS A 161 50.24 -4.14 -6.81
CA LYS A 161 51.35 -4.62 -5.98
C LYS A 161 51.09 -4.44 -4.48
N LYS A 162 50.38 -3.39 -4.05
CA LYS A 162 50.03 -3.19 -2.63
C LYS A 162 48.92 -4.12 -2.15
N GLU A 163 47.94 -4.40 -3.02
CA GLU A 163 46.76 -5.20 -2.67
C GLU A 163 47.00 -6.71 -2.79
N PHE A 164 47.87 -7.13 -3.71
CA PHE A 164 48.07 -8.54 -4.06
C PHE A 164 49.54 -8.98 -4.08
N GLY A 165 50.49 -8.05 -3.95
CA GLY A 165 51.94 -8.31 -3.98
C GLY A 165 52.54 -8.56 -2.61
#